data_AF-A0A3M0Y5F7-F1
#
_entry.id   AF-A0A3M0Y5F7-F1
#
_cell.length_a   1.000
_cell.length_b   1.000
_cell.length_c   1.000
_cell.angle_alpha   90.00
_cell.angle_beta   90.00
_cell.angle_gamma   90.00
#
_symmetry.space_group_name_H-M   'P 1'
#
loop_
_entity.id
_entity.type
_entity.pdbx_description
1 polymer ?
#
loop_
_entity_poly.entity_id
_entity_poly.type
_entity_poly.pdbx_seq_one_letter_code
_entity_poly.pdbx_strand_id
1 'polypeptide(L)' 'MSDRIKFLLEESALPTAWYNIVADLPEPPPPVLHPGTGQPVGPEDLAPLFPMALIQ' A
#
# COMPACT_ATOMS: atom_id res chain seq x y z
N MET A 1 18.26 13.21 35.33
CA MET A 1 17.28 12.97 34.25
C MET A 1 17.56 11.58 33.71
N SER A 2 16.57 10.70 33.55
CA SER A 2 16.87 9.33 33.13
C SER A 2 17.21 9.27 31.65
N ASP A 3 18.40 8.76 31.33
CA ASP A 3 18.85 8.52 29.95
C ASP A 3 18.13 7.29 29.37
N ARG A 4 16.82 7.40 29.10
CA ARG A 4 16.03 6.32 28.48
C ARG A 4 16.26 6.32 26.97
N ILE A 5 16.99 5.30 26.49
CA ILE A 5 17.34 5.13 25.07
C ILE A 5 16.43 4.16 24.30
N LYS A 6 15.49 3.50 24.99
CA LYS A 6 14.60 2.49 24.40
C LYS A 6 13.15 2.67 24.84
N PHE A 7 12.26 2.56 23.86
CA PHE A 7 10.81 2.59 24.03
C PHE A 7 10.23 1.34 23.38
N LEU A 8 9.44 0.60 24.15
CA LEU A 8 8.72 -0.58 23.67
C LEU A 8 7.24 -0.23 23.62
N LEU A 9 6.57 -0.72 22.60
CA LEU A 9 5.14 -0.60 22.42
C LEU A 9 4.46 -1.82 23.04
N GLU A 10 3.43 -1.61 23.83
CA GLU A 10 2.57 -2.68 24.33
C GLU A 10 1.68 -3.22 23.19
N GLU A 11 1.31 -4.50 23.25
CA GLU A 11 0.48 -5.13 22.21
C GLU A 11 -0.88 -4.43 22.01
N SER A 12 -1.45 -3.89 23.09
CA SER A 12 -2.71 -3.13 23.06
C SER A 12 -2.62 -1.82 22.28
N ALA A 13 -1.41 -1.34 21.99
CA ALA A 13 -1.15 -0.14 21.21
C ALA A 13 -0.71 -0.46 19.77
N LEU A 14 -0.76 -1.72 19.34
CA LEU A 14 -0.48 -2.09 17.96
C LEU A 14 -1.48 -1.43 17.00
N PRO A 15 -1.01 -0.85 15.89
CA PRO A 15 -1.89 -0.34 14.85
C PRO A 15 -2.74 -1.47 14.27
N THR A 16 -4.02 -1.17 14.01
CA THR A 16 -5.00 -2.12 13.47
C THR A 16 -5.31 -1.90 11.99
N ALA A 17 -4.70 -0.90 11.37
CA ALA A 17 -4.92 -0.55 9.98
C ALA A 17 -3.60 -0.16 9.28
N TRP A 18 -3.57 -0.38 7.98
CA TRP A 18 -2.52 0.17 7.12
C TRP A 18 -2.85 1.60 6.72
N TYR A 19 -1.81 2.42 6.56
CA TYR A 19 -1.94 3.77 6.06
C TYR A 19 -1.52 3.81 4.58
N ASN A 20 -2.42 4.29 3.72
CA ASN A 20 -2.18 4.44 2.30
C ASN A 20 -1.82 5.89 1.97
N ILE A 21 -0.52 6.15 1.77
CA ILE A 21 0.01 7.50 1.47
C ILE A 21 -0.52 8.08 0.16
N VAL A 22 -1.00 7.24 -0.78
CA VAL A 22 -1.50 7.71 -2.09
C VAL A 22 -2.66 8.70 -1.95
N ALA A 23 -3.45 8.58 -0.88
CA ALA A 23 -4.57 9.48 -0.60
C ALA A 23 -4.14 10.93 -0.29
N ASP A 24 -2.90 11.12 0.18
CA ASP A 24 -2.38 12.42 0.63
C ASP A 24 -1.38 13.02 -0.37
N LEU A 25 -1.13 12.35 -1.51
CA LEU A 25 -0.27 12.89 -2.56
C LEU A 25 -0.94 14.10 -3.24
N PRO A 26 -0.16 15.13 -3.64
CA PRO A 26 -0.69 16.30 -4.33
C PRO A 26 -1.32 15.95 -5.68
N GLU A 27 -0.85 14.88 -6.32
CA GLU A 27 -1.43 14.29 -7.52
C GLU A 27 -1.30 12.75 -7.46
N PRO A 28 -2.22 12.00 -8.10
CA PRO A 28 -2.12 10.53 -8.15
C PRO A 28 -0.87 10.06 -8.90
N PRO A 29 -0.27 8.93 -8.50
CA PRO A 29 0.80 8.32 -9.28
C PRO A 29 0.28 7.91 -10.67
N PRO A 30 1.15 7.89 -11.70
CA PRO A 30 0.76 7.46 -13.03
C PRO A 30 0.26 6.00 -13.01
N PRO A 31 -0.71 5.65 -13.87
CA PRO A 31 -1.23 4.30 -13.92
C PRO A 31 -0.14 3.32 -14.37
N VAL A 32 -0.21 2.09 -13.84
CA VAL A 32 0.61 0.98 -14.33
C VAL A 32 0.12 0.61 -15.74
N LEU A 33 1.05 0.44 -16.67
CA LEU A 33 0.74 0.14 -18.06
C LEU A 33 0.98 -1.34 -18.35
N HIS A 34 0.07 -1.94 -19.14
CA HIS A 34 0.24 -3.29 -19.64
C HIS A 34 1.41 -3.32 -20.65
N PRO A 35 2.41 -4.19 -20.48
CA PRO A 35 3.66 -4.14 -21.27
C PRO A 35 3.45 -4.42 -22.76
N GLY A 36 2.40 -5.16 -23.13
CA GLY A 36 2.08 -5.46 -24.53
C GLY A 36 1.24 -4.40 -25.25
N THR A 37 0.41 -3.64 -24.54
CA THR A 37 -0.55 -2.69 -25.17
C THR A 37 -0.18 -1.23 -24.90
N GLY A 38 0.64 -0.97 -23.87
CA GLY A 38 0.95 0.37 -23.40
C GLY A 38 -0.24 1.11 -22.78
N GLN A 39 -1.38 0.44 -22.60
CA GLN A 39 -2.58 1.01 -21.97
C GLN A 39 -2.59 0.73 -20.46
N PRO A 40 -3.29 1.55 -19.65
CA PRO A 40 -3.50 1.27 -18.24
C PRO A 40 -4.05 -0.14 -18.00
N VAL A 41 -3.52 -0.84 -17.00
CA VAL A 41 -3.97 -2.20 -16.63
C VAL A 41 -5.36 -2.16 -15.97
N GLY A 42 -6.18 -3.15 -16.28
CA GLY A 42 -7.43 -3.44 -15.59
C GLY A 42 -7.29 -4.57 -14.55
N PRO A 43 -8.30 -4.78 -13.68
CA PRO A 43 -8.32 -5.89 -12.72
C PRO A 43 -8.13 -7.27 -13.38
N GLU A 44 -8.69 -7.47 -14.56
CA GLU A 44 -8.59 -8.71 -15.35
C GLU A 44 -7.15 -9.02 -15.80
N ASP A 45 -6.32 -8.00 -16.02
CA ASP A 45 -4.91 -8.18 -16.37
C ASP A 45 -4.09 -8.71 -15.18
N LEU A 46 -4.53 -8.39 -13.96
CA LEU A 46 -3.86 -8.72 -12.70
C LEU A 46 -4.39 -10.00 -12.04
N ALA A 47 -5.63 -10.40 -12.35
CA ALA A 47 -6.29 -11.57 -11.75
C ALA A 47 -5.52 -12.91 -11.88
N PRO A 48 -4.75 -13.17 -12.95
CA PRO A 48 -3.92 -14.37 -13.03
C PRO A 48 -2.71 -14.36 -12.08
N LEU A 49 -2.30 -13.17 -11.61
CA LEU A 49 -1.06 -12.96 -10.84
C LEU A 49 -1.32 -12.77 -9.35
N PHE A 50 -2.45 -12.16 -8.99
CA PHE A 50 -2.75 -11.77 -7.63
C PHE A 50 -4.13 -12.27 -7.15
N PRO A 51 -4.28 -12.55 -5.84
CA PRO A 51 -5.60 -12.72 -5.25
C PRO A 51 -6.46 -11.47 -5.41
N MET A 52 -7.78 -11.64 -5.54
CA MET A 52 -8.73 -10.53 -5.69
C MET A 52 -8.63 -9.47 -4.58
N ALA A 53 -8.29 -9.88 -3.35
CA ALA A 53 -8.12 -8.96 -2.23
C ALA A 53 -6.97 -7.95 -2.40
N LEU A 54 -6.04 -8.19 -3.33
CA LEU A 54 -4.94 -7.28 -3.65
C LEU A 54 -5.21 -6.43 -4.92
N ILE A 55 -6.29 -6.71 -5.65
CA ILE A 55 -6.61 -6.07 -6.92
C ILE A 55 -7.70 -4.99 -6.75
N GLN A 56 -8.65 -5.23 -5.85
CA GLN A 56 -9.83 -4.38 -5.62
C GLN A 56 -9.55 -3.13 -4.77
#